data_AF-A0A7M3X664-F1
#
_entry.id   AF-A0A7M3X664-F1
#
_cell.length_a   1.000
_cell.length_b   1.000
_cell.length_c   1.000
_cell.angle_alpha   90.00
_cell.angle_beta   90.00
_cell.angle_gamma   90.00
#
_symmetry.space_group_name_H-M   'P 1'
#
loop_
_entity.id
_entity.type
_entity.pdbx_description
1 polymer ?
#
loop_
_entity_poly.entity_id
_entity_poly.type
_entity_poly.pdbx_seq_one_letter_code
_entity_poly.pdbx_strand_id
1 'polypeptide(L)'
;GYLQGLGFQTVFTQLPCGDIRLSERVLIERKTARDLLESIKSGRLLHQCRSLKASAQRPLLLIETGGESQYSVHPNAVLGALAHLTLDLGIPVMMVKGPLEAAHFIAVAAQREHDALERLHGFLATTEKHDRDLKASISVARRELDSILSHPDQQHPWLD
;
A
#
# COMPACT_ATOMS: atom_id res chain seq x y z
N GLY A 1 15.72 10.03 -14.56
CA GLY A 1 15.51 8.57 -14.56
C GLY A 1 14.15 8.22 -15.17
N TYR A 2 13.88 6.94 -15.49
CA TYR A 2 12.63 6.54 -16.18
C TYR A 2 11.35 7.08 -15.52
N LEU A 3 11.25 7.01 -14.18
CA LEU A 3 10.08 7.51 -13.44
C LEU A 3 9.87 9.03 -13.58
N GLN A 4 10.94 9.83 -13.54
CA GLN A 4 10.87 11.27 -13.77
C GLN A 4 10.43 11.59 -15.20
N GLY A 5 10.88 10.80 -16.18
CA GLY A 5 10.43 10.90 -17.57
C GLY A 5 8.94 10.57 -17.76
N LEU A 6 8.35 9.81 -16.84
CA LEU A 6 6.92 9.52 -16.76
C LEU A 6 6.12 10.57 -15.95
N GLY A 7 6.77 11.65 -15.50
CA GLY A 7 6.12 12.74 -14.75
C GLY A 7 6.00 12.49 -13.24
N PHE A 8 6.60 11.42 -12.70
CA PHE A 8 6.55 11.15 -11.26
C PHE A 8 7.60 11.96 -10.51
N GLN A 9 7.19 12.54 -9.37
CA GLN A 9 8.13 13.11 -8.42
C GLN A 9 8.81 11.99 -7.63
N THR A 10 10.14 12.03 -7.57
CA THR A 10 10.95 11.01 -6.89
C THR A 10 11.82 11.66 -5.83
N VAL A 11 11.80 11.12 -4.61
CA VAL A 11 12.67 11.54 -3.52
C VAL A 11 13.67 10.42 -3.24
N PHE A 12 14.95 10.73 -3.35
CA PHE A 12 16.02 9.78 -2.98
C PHE A 12 16.28 9.87 -1.49
N THR A 13 16.19 8.73 -0.80
CA THR A 13 16.45 8.62 0.63
C THR A 13 16.99 7.22 0.95
N GLN A 14 17.57 7.06 2.14
CA GLN A 14 18.01 5.76 2.65
C GLN A 14 16.83 5.04 3.27
N LEU A 15 16.45 3.89 2.70
CA LEU A 15 15.44 3.00 3.28
C LEU A 15 16.14 1.95 4.15
N PRO A 16 15.60 1.61 5.33
CA PRO A 16 16.16 0.53 6.15
C PRO A 16 16.04 -0.84 5.48
N CYS A 17 15.06 -1.03 4.60
CA CYS A 17 14.92 -2.18 3.71
C CYS A 17 14.07 -1.81 2.48
N GLY A 18 14.16 -2.65 1.44
CA GLY A 18 13.51 -2.42 0.15
C GLY A 18 14.19 -1.30 -0.65
N ASP A 19 13.77 -1.14 -1.89
CA ASP A 19 14.35 -0.17 -2.82
C ASP A 19 13.41 1.00 -3.10
N ILE A 20 12.09 0.75 -3.13
CA ILE A 20 11.11 1.74 -3.58
C ILE A 20 9.90 1.71 -2.66
N ARG A 21 9.59 2.85 -2.05
CA ARG A 21 8.38 3.03 -1.24
C ARG A 21 7.37 3.87 -2.00
N LEU A 22 6.17 3.33 -2.21
CA LEU A 22 5.08 4.05 -2.88
C LEU A 22 4.15 4.75 -1.89
N SER A 23 4.00 4.19 -0.69
CA SER A 23 3.24 4.75 0.43
C SER A 23 3.73 4.13 1.74
N GLU A 24 3.19 4.57 2.89
CA GLU A 24 3.46 3.95 4.20
C GLU A 24 3.18 2.44 4.23
N ARG A 25 2.29 1.95 3.36
CA ARG A 25 1.91 0.54 3.33
C ARG A 25 2.54 -0.25 2.19
N VAL A 26 3.07 0.38 1.13
CA VAL A 26 3.60 -0.31 -0.06
C VAL A 26 5.11 -0.14 -0.19
N LEU A 27 5.83 -1.26 -0.15
CA LEU A 27 7.29 -1.31 -0.29
C LEU A 27 7.69 -2.38 -1.30
N ILE A 28 8.58 -2.02 -2.22
CA ILE A 28 9.05 -2.87 -3.31
C ILE A 28 10.54 -3.14 -3.13
N GLU A 29 10.92 -4.41 -3.18
CA GLU A 29 12.30 -4.86 -3.41
C GLU A 29 12.46 -5.15 -4.90
N ARG A 30 13.39 -4.46 -5.56
CA ARG A 30 13.75 -4.67 -6.96
C ARG A 30 14.95 -5.60 -7.02
N LYS A 31 14.88 -6.64 -7.84
CA LYS A 31 15.98 -7.60 -8.00
C LYS A 31 16.15 -7.98 -9.45
N THR A 32 17.39 -7.97 -9.96
CA THR A 32 17.66 -8.55 -11.28
C THR A 32 17.62 -10.09 -11.20
N ALA A 33 17.44 -10.76 -12.34
CA ALA A 33 17.53 -12.22 -12.40
C ALA A 33 18.86 -12.74 -11.84
N ARG A 34 19.97 -12.03 -12.11
CA ARG A 34 21.29 -12.36 -11.55
C ARG A 34 21.31 -12.23 -10.03
N ASP A 35 20.85 -11.10 -9.50
CA ASP A 35 20.83 -10.86 -8.04
C ASP A 35 19.93 -11.86 -7.32
N LEU A 36 18.82 -12.26 -7.95
CA LEU A 36 17.93 -13.29 -7.43
C LEU A 36 18.69 -14.60 -7.25
N LEU A 37 19.39 -15.06 -8.29
CA LEU A 37 20.13 -16.32 -8.24
C LEU A 37 21.27 -16.28 -7.24
N GLU A 38 22.02 -15.18 -7.19
CA GLU A 38 23.05 -14.97 -6.18
C GLU A 38 22.46 -14.96 -4.76
N SER A 39 21.26 -14.39 -4.59
CA SER A 39 20.57 -14.36 -3.30
C SER A 39 20.01 -15.73 -2.87
N ILE A 40 19.63 -16.58 -3.83
CA ILE A 40 19.25 -17.97 -3.59
C ILE A 40 20.48 -18.78 -3.20
N LYS A 41 21.58 -18.67 -3.97
CA LYS A 41 22.82 -19.40 -3.72
C LYS A 41 23.42 -19.07 -2.35
N SER A 42 23.35 -17.81 -1.94
CA SER A 42 23.84 -17.35 -0.63
C SER A 42 22.84 -17.55 0.52
N GLY A 43 21.60 -17.98 0.24
CA GLY A 43 20.54 -18.12 1.24
C GLY A 43 19.97 -16.79 1.77
N ARG A 44 20.46 -15.64 1.32
CA ARG A 44 20.04 -14.32 1.83
C ARG A 44 18.65 -13.89 1.36
N LEU A 45 18.13 -14.46 0.27
CA LEU A 45 16.84 -14.07 -0.30
C LEU A 45 15.71 -14.12 0.73
N LEU A 46 15.65 -15.21 1.50
CA LEU A 46 14.60 -15.43 2.49
C LEU A 46 14.63 -14.38 3.60
N HIS A 47 15.83 -14.01 4.05
CA HIS A 47 16.01 -12.95 5.06
C HIS A 47 15.52 -11.60 4.52
N GLN A 48 15.94 -11.21 3.31
CA GLN A 48 15.51 -9.96 2.69
C GLN A 48 13.98 -9.89 2.56
N CYS A 49 13.35 -10.97 2.10
CA CYS A 49 11.90 -11.05 1.96
C CYS A 49 11.16 -10.99 3.31
N ARG A 50 11.70 -11.61 4.37
CA ARG A 50 11.13 -11.49 5.72
C ARG A 50 11.24 -10.06 6.26
N SER A 51 12.38 -9.41 6.09
CA SER A 51 12.56 -8.00 6.44
C SER A 51 11.60 -7.09 5.68
N LEU A 52 11.41 -7.34 4.38
CA LEU A 52 10.46 -6.61 3.55
C LEU A 52 9.01 -6.77 4.07
N LYS A 53 8.58 -8.01 4.36
CA LYS A 53 7.25 -8.30 4.91
C LYS A 53 7.03 -7.70 6.30
N ALA A 54 8.07 -7.64 7.13
CA ALA A 54 7.99 -7.02 8.46
C ALA A 54 7.89 -5.48 8.39
N SER A 55 8.39 -4.88 7.31
CA SER A 55 8.53 -3.43 7.20
C SER A 55 7.39 -2.74 6.43
N ALA A 56 6.52 -3.50 5.76
CA ALA A 56 5.38 -2.96 5.03
C ALA A 56 4.22 -3.94 5.00
N GLN A 57 2.99 -3.42 5.07
CA GLN A 57 1.77 -4.23 5.00
C GLN A 57 1.56 -4.85 3.60
N ARG A 58 2.06 -4.18 2.56
CA ARG A 58 1.95 -4.61 1.16
C ARG A 58 3.36 -4.65 0.54
N PRO A 59 4.16 -5.67 0.89
CA PRO A 59 5.45 -5.89 0.25
C PRO A 59 5.27 -6.38 -1.18
N LEU A 60 6.24 -6.13 -2.05
CA LEU A 60 6.30 -6.70 -3.41
C LEU A 60 7.75 -7.00 -3.78
N LEU A 61 8.00 -8.17 -4.36
CA LEU A 61 9.26 -8.47 -5.03
C LEU A 61 9.10 -8.23 -6.54
N LEU A 62 9.85 -7.28 -7.08
CA LEU A 62 9.87 -6.95 -8.51
C LEU A 62 11.15 -7.52 -9.14
N ILE A 63 10.98 -8.51 -10.01
CA ILE A 63 12.09 -9.24 -10.64
C ILE A 63 12.24 -8.80 -12.09
N GLU A 64 13.44 -8.36 -12.44
CA GLU A 64 13.80 -8.06 -13.83
C GLU A 64 14.41 -9.29 -14.49
N THR A 65 13.69 -9.88 -15.44
CA THR A 65 14.09 -11.08 -16.18
C THR A 65 14.93 -10.77 -17.42
N GLY A 66 15.20 -9.49 -17.68
CA GLY A 66 16.01 -9.05 -18.82
C GLY A 66 17.46 -9.49 -18.72
N GLY A 67 17.93 -10.22 -19.72
CA GLY A 67 19.31 -10.66 -19.86
C GLY A 67 19.40 -12.13 -20.24
N GLU A 68 20.12 -12.42 -21.32
CA GLU A 68 20.56 -13.78 -21.61
C GLU A 68 21.68 -14.11 -20.64
N SER A 69 21.45 -15.05 -19.74
CA SER A 69 22.53 -15.59 -18.92
C SER A 69 22.26 -17.06 -18.68
N GLN A 70 23.22 -17.88 -19.05
CA GLN A 70 23.27 -19.28 -18.63
C GLN A 70 23.55 -19.28 -17.12
N TYR A 71 22.58 -19.73 -16.36
CA TYR A 71 22.64 -19.67 -14.90
C TYR A 71 23.09 -21.02 -14.34
N SER A 72 23.98 -20.98 -13.34
CA SER A 72 24.56 -22.15 -12.67
C SER A 72 23.68 -22.72 -11.54
N VAL A 73 22.45 -22.22 -11.39
CA VAL A 73 21.50 -22.66 -10.37
C VAL A 73 20.45 -23.55 -11.01
N HIS A 74 20.17 -24.68 -10.37
CA HIS A 74 19.15 -25.61 -10.84
C HIS A 74 17.78 -24.92 -10.91
N PRO A 75 17.00 -25.04 -12.01
CA PRO A 75 15.70 -24.38 -12.16
C PRO A 75 14.75 -24.60 -10.98
N ASN A 76 14.70 -25.83 -10.45
CA ASN A 76 13.87 -26.16 -9.27
C ASN A 76 14.25 -25.37 -8.00
N ALA A 77 15.50 -24.93 -7.84
CA ALA A 77 15.86 -24.11 -6.68
C ALA A 77 15.23 -22.72 -6.78
N VAL A 78 15.16 -22.16 -8.00
CA VAL A 78 14.46 -20.90 -8.26
C VAL A 78 12.96 -21.06 -8.07
N LEU A 79 12.37 -22.08 -8.67
CA LEU A 79 10.94 -22.35 -8.56
C LEU A 79 10.52 -22.61 -7.11
N GLY A 80 11.29 -23.40 -6.36
CA GLY A 80 11.04 -23.66 -4.94
C GLY A 80 11.13 -22.40 -4.09
N ALA A 81 12.15 -21.56 -4.33
CA ALA A 81 12.25 -20.27 -3.64
C ALA A 81 11.05 -19.37 -3.96
N LEU A 82 10.68 -19.20 -5.23
CA LEU A 82 9.54 -18.37 -5.63
C LEU A 82 8.20 -18.91 -5.11
N ALA A 83 8.02 -20.24 -5.08
CA ALA A 83 6.83 -20.86 -4.50
C ALA A 83 6.75 -20.56 -2.99
N HIS A 84 7.86 -20.69 -2.26
CA HIS A 84 7.89 -20.36 -0.83
C HIS A 84 7.60 -18.88 -0.57
N LEU A 85 8.18 -17.98 -1.36
CA LEU A 85 7.94 -16.54 -1.22
C LEU A 85 6.47 -16.17 -1.49
N THR A 86 5.87 -16.73 -2.53
CA THR A 86 4.51 -16.38 -2.95
C THR A 86 3.43 -17.06 -2.12
N LEU A 87 3.56 -18.37 -1.85
CA LEU A 87 2.53 -19.16 -1.20
C LEU A 87 2.69 -19.18 0.32
N ASP A 88 3.90 -19.36 0.83
CA ASP A 88 4.11 -19.52 2.28
C ASP A 88 4.31 -18.18 2.98
N LEU A 89 5.09 -17.27 2.39
CA LEU A 89 5.27 -15.92 2.95
C LEU A 89 4.18 -14.94 2.50
N GLY A 90 3.42 -15.25 1.45
CA GLY A 90 2.41 -14.34 0.92
C GLY A 90 2.98 -13.05 0.36
N ILE A 91 4.22 -13.07 -0.15
CA ILE A 91 4.85 -11.93 -0.81
C ILE A 91 4.58 -12.04 -2.31
N PRO A 92 3.81 -11.11 -2.90
CA PRO A 92 3.61 -11.06 -4.34
C PRO A 92 4.94 -10.91 -5.08
N VAL A 93 5.04 -11.59 -6.22
CA VAL A 93 6.20 -11.49 -7.12
C VAL A 93 5.71 -11.01 -8.48
N MET A 94 6.27 -9.91 -8.97
CA MET A 94 6.03 -9.38 -10.31
C MET A 94 7.29 -9.55 -11.15
N MET A 95 7.16 -10.10 -12.36
CA MET A 95 8.28 -10.22 -13.30
C MET A 95 8.12 -9.21 -14.44
N VAL A 96 9.21 -8.53 -14.78
CA VAL A 96 9.27 -7.55 -15.87
C VAL A 96 10.53 -7.79 -16.70
N LYS A 97 10.50 -7.45 -17.98
CA LYS A 97 11.59 -7.69 -18.94
C LYS A 97 12.82 -6.82 -18.70
N GLY A 98 12.73 -5.79 -17.88
CA GLY A 98 13.86 -4.93 -17.58
C GLY A 98 13.47 -3.59 -16.95
N PRO A 99 14.43 -2.66 -16.84
CA PRO A 99 14.25 -1.40 -16.10
C PRO A 99 13.14 -0.49 -16.63
N LEU A 100 12.92 -0.47 -17.94
CA LEU A 100 11.87 0.36 -18.55
C LEU A 100 10.47 -0.16 -18.19
N GLU A 101 10.26 -1.47 -18.29
CA GLU A 101 8.98 -2.09 -17.91
C GLU A 101 8.77 -2.05 -16.39
N ALA A 102 9.85 -2.20 -15.61
CA ALA A 102 9.83 -1.98 -14.17
C ALA A 102 9.32 -0.58 -13.83
N ALA A 103 9.87 0.46 -14.47
CA ALA A 103 9.44 1.85 -14.25
C ALA A 103 7.97 2.09 -14.63
N HIS A 104 7.51 1.54 -15.76
CA HIS A 104 6.10 1.62 -16.13
C HIS A 104 5.19 0.90 -15.12
N PHE A 105 5.57 -0.28 -14.68
CA PHE A 105 4.82 -1.02 -13.66
C PHE A 105 4.73 -0.21 -12.35
N ILE A 106 5.86 0.35 -11.89
CA ILE A 106 5.92 1.18 -10.68
C ILE A 106 5.02 2.42 -10.82
N ALA A 107 5.06 3.09 -11.98
CA ALA A 107 4.20 4.24 -12.26
C ALA A 107 2.70 3.89 -12.15
N VAL A 108 2.28 2.80 -12.80
CA VAL A 108 0.88 2.33 -12.73
C VAL A 108 0.50 1.93 -11.30
N ALA A 109 1.39 1.25 -10.58
CA ALA A 109 1.15 0.85 -9.19
C ALA A 109 1.03 2.08 -8.26
N ALA A 110 1.87 3.08 -8.44
CA ALA A 110 1.84 4.32 -7.68
C ALA A 110 0.53 5.10 -7.90
N GLN A 111 0.08 5.24 -9.16
CA GLN A 111 -1.20 5.87 -9.46
C GLN A 111 -2.37 5.13 -8.81
N ARG A 112 -2.41 3.79 -8.95
CA ARG A 112 -3.45 2.97 -8.32
C ARG A 112 -3.47 3.09 -6.80
N GLU A 113 -2.30 3.16 -6.17
CA GLU A 113 -2.18 3.34 -4.72
C GLU A 113 -2.68 4.72 -4.29
N HIS A 114 -2.32 5.77 -5.02
CA HIS A 114 -2.81 7.12 -4.76
C HIS A 114 -4.34 7.19 -4.86
N ASP A 115 -4.93 6.69 -5.95
CA ASP A 115 -6.39 6.67 -6.13
C ASP A 115 -7.11 5.86 -5.04
N ALA A 116 -6.46 4.84 -4.50
CA ALA A 116 -7.01 4.04 -3.40
C ALA A 116 -6.97 4.79 -2.06
N LEU A 117 -5.91 5.57 -1.81
CA LEU A 117 -5.80 6.42 -0.62
C LEU A 117 -6.78 7.61 -0.67
N GLU A 118 -6.95 8.25 -1.83
CA GLU A 118 -7.94 9.32 -2.02
C GLU A 118 -9.36 8.81 -1.77
N ARG A 119 -9.71 7.63 -2.28
CA ARG A 119 -11.00 6.99 -1.99
C ARG A 119 -11.17 6.74 -0.49
N LEU A 120 -10.15 6.19 0.17
CA LEU A 120 -10.18 5.94 1.62
C LEU A 120 -10.37 7.24 2.41
N HIS A 121 -9.67 8.31 2.03
CA HIS A 121 -9.83 9.63 2.63
C HIS A 121 -11.27 10.14 2.46
N GLY A 122 -11.83 10.02 1.25
CA GLY A 122 -13.23 10.38 0.97
C GLY A 122 -14.21 9.63 1.87
N PHE A 123 -14.02 8.32 2.08
CA PHE A 123 -14.87 7.53 2.98
C PHE A 123 -14.76 7.96 4.45
N LEU A 124 -13.56 8.30 4.92
CA LEU A 124 -13.36 8.76 6.29
C LEU A 124 -14.00 10.15 6.49
N ALA A 125 -13.80 11.07 5.54
CA ALA A 125 -14.36 12.42 5.61
C ALA A 125 -15.90 12.41 5.57
N THR A 126 -16.54 11.52 4.81
CA THR A 126 -18.01 11.37 4.80
C THR A 126 -18.52 10.78 6.10
N THR A 127 -17.82 9.78 6.67
CA THR A 127 -18.17 9.16 7.94
C THR A 127 -18.05 10.16 9.10
N GLU A 128 -16.97 10.93 9.16
CA GLU A 128 -16.79 11.98 10.18
C GLU A 128 -17.81 13.11 10.03
N LYS A 129 -18.18 13.47 8.80
CA LYS A 129 -19.25 14.44 8.56
C LYS A 129 -20.59 13.89 9.06
N HIS A 130 -20.91 12.64 8.74
CA HIS A 130 -22.14 12.00 9.18
C HIS A 130 -22.22 11.87 10.72
N ASP A 131 -21.15 11.47 11.40
CA ASP A 131 -21.11 11.40 12.87
C ASP A 131 -21.25 12.78 13.53
N ARG A 132 -20.64 13.82 12.94
CA ARG A 132 -20.82 15.21 13.38
C ARG A 132 -22.26 15.69 13.21
N ASP A 133 -22.85 15.45 12.04
CA ASP A 133 -24.24 15.84 11.74
C ASP A 133 -25.21 15.12 12.69
N LEU A 134 -25.00 13.82 12.94
CA LEU A 134 -25.80 13.03 13.89
C LEU A 134 -25.69 13.57 15.32
N LYS A 135 -24.47 13.88 15.79
CA LYS A 135 -24.25 14.49 17.11
C LYS A 135 -24.92 15.86 17.22
N ALA A 136 -24.87 16.66 16.17
CA ALA A 136 -25.54 17.95 16.14
C ALA A 136 -27.07 17.79 16.29
N SER A 137 -27.69 16.89 15.51
CA SER A 137 -29.12 16.61 15.62
C SER A 137 -29.54 16.09 17.01
N ILE A 138 -28.77 15.16 17.59
CA ILE A 138 -29.02 14.66 18.96
C ILE A 138 -28.92 15.78 19.98
N SER A 139 -27.95 16.69 19.83
CA SER A 139 -27.77 17.82 20.75
C SER A 139 -28.93 18.81 20.70
N VAL A 140 -29.52 19.02 19.52
CA VAL A 140 -30.71 19.87 19.34
C VAL A 140 -31.92 19.21 19.99
N ALA A 141 -32.18 17.93 19.68
CA ALA A 141 -33.30 17.19 20.26
C ALA A 141 -33.22 17.13 21.80
N ARG A 142 -32.02 16.95 22.36
CA ARG A 142 -31.82 16.97 23.81
C ARG A 142 -32.16 18.33 24.42
N ARG A 143 -31.76 19.42 23.77
CA ARG A 143 -32.05 20.79 24.24
C ARG A 143 -33.54 21.09 24.22
N GLU A 144 -34.26 20.59 23.21
CA GLU A 144 -35.72 20.71 23.13
C GLU A 144 -36.40 19.94 24.26
N LEU A 145 -36.00 18.68 24.52
CA LEU A 145 -36.52 17.90 25.65
C LEU A 145 -36.24 18.57 27.01
N ASP A 146 -35.04 19.10 27.22
CA ASP A 146 -34.70 19.84 28.45
C ASP A 146 -35.57 21.10 28.59
N SER A 147 -35.91 21.77 27.48
CA SER A 147 -36.82 22.92 27.47
C SER A 147 -38.25 22.53 27.87
N ILE A 148 -38.76 21.40 27.35
CA ILE A 148 -40.09 20.88 27.69
C ILE A 148 -40.18 20.49 29.16
N LEU A 149 -39.14 19.81 29.69
CA LEU A 149 -39.11 19.37 31.09
C LEU A 149 -38.99 20.55 32.08
N SER A 150 -38.33 21.63 31.68
CA SER A 150 -38.15 22.82 32.54
C SER A 150 -39.33 23.80 32.47
N HIS A 151 -40.09 23.80 31.37
CA HIS A 151 -41.22 24.71 31.14
C HIS A 151 -42.45 23.96 30.58
N PRO A 152 -43.10 23.10 31.37
CA PRO A 152 -44.15 22.19 30.89
C PRO A 152 -45.43 22.90 30.40
N ASP A 153 -45.70 24.12 30.86
CA ASP A 153 -46.93 24.86 30.55
C ASP A 153 -46.74 25.98 29.50
N GLN A 154 -45.54 26.12 28.92
CA GLN A 154 -45.24 27.13 27.91
C GLN A 154 -45.50 26.58 26.50
N GLN A 155 -46.41 27.21 25.76
CA GLN A 155 -46.76 26.84 24.39
C GLN A 155 -45.54 27.05 23.48
N HIS A 156 -45.11 25.99 22.79
CA HIS A 156 -43.88 26.00 22.00
C HIS A 156 -44.08 26.84 20.72
N PRO A 157 -43.12 27.70 20.31
CA PRO A 157 -43.32 28.65 19.20
C PRO A 157 -43.55 28.05 17.80
N TRP A 158 -43.65 26.73 17.69
CA TRP A 158 -43.83 25.97 16.44
C TRP A 158 -44.97 24.93 16.55
N LEU A 159 -45.66 24.89 17.69
CA LEU A 159 -46.83 24.06 17.96
C LEU A 159 -47.98 25.00 18.29
N ASP A 160 -48.62 25.50 17.23
CA ASP A 160 -49.97 26.08 17.32
C ASP A 160 -50.99 24.96 17.60
#